data_AF-A0A4S2AAF4-F1
#
_entry.id   AF-A0A4S2AAF4-F1
#
_cell.length_a   1.000
_cell.length_b   1.000
_cell.length_c   1.000
_cell.angle_alpha   90.00
_cell.angle_beta   90.00
_cell.angle_gamma   90.00
#
_symmetry.space_group_name_H-M   'P 1'
#
loop_
_entity.id
_entity.type
_entity.pdbx_description
1 polymer ?
#
loop_
_entity_poly.entity_id
_entity_poly.type
_entity_poly.pdbx_seq_one_letter_code
_entity_poly.pdbx_strand_id
1 'polypeptide(L)' 'MNGNHIVCACNGTTAAQIEKAVKEGARTFEEVQEKLRVGVQCVKCKDLVKLLIDSYLE' A
#
# COMPACT_ATOMS: atom_id res chain seq x y z
N MET A 1 -12.31 -4.05 -2.64
CA MET A 1 -12.07 -2.63 -2.28
C MET A 1 -12.09 -1.77 -3.53
N ASN A 2 -12.54 -0.51 -3.46
CA ASN A 2 -12.49 0.41 -4.60
C ASN A 2 -11.02 0.82 -4.87
N GLY A 3 -10.53 0.58 -6.09
CA GLY A 3 -9.13 0.87 -6.48
C GLY A 3 -8.74 2.34 -6.39
N ASN A 4 -9.72 3.25 -6.38
CA ASN A 4 -9.51 4.71 -6.29
C ASN A 4 -9.43 5.25 -4.86
N HIS A 5 -9.53 4.39 -3.84
CA HIS A 5 -9.42 4.80 -2.44
C HIS A 5 -7.98 5.23 -2.12
N ILE A 6 -7.79 6.45 -1.62
CA ILE A 6 -6.48 6.96 -1.19
C ILE A 6 -6.12 6.33 0.14
N VAL A 7 -5.03 5.59 0.16
CA VAL A 7 -4.50 4.87 1.32
C VAL A 7 -3.44 5.70 2.04
N CYS A 8 -2.55 6.36 1.27
CA CYS A 8 -1.57 7.28 1.84
C CYS A 8 -1.89 8.72 1.40
N ALA A 9 -2.50 9.50 2.29
CA ALA A 9 -2.84 10.90 2.00
C ALA A 9 -1.60 11.80 1.79
N CYS A 10 -0.44 11.42 2.33
CA CYS A 10 0.79 12.22 2.18
C CYS A 10 1.34 12.22 0.75
N ASN A 11 1.20 11.10 0.03
CA ASN A 11 1.74 10.95 -1.33
C ASN A 11 0.66 10.58 -2.37
N GLY A 12 -0.62 10.61 -1.98
CA GLY A 12 -1.73 10.26 -2.87
C GLY A 12 -1.78 8.79 -3.31
N THR A 13 -1.08 7.88 -2.63
CA THR A 13 -1.05 6.46 -3.00
C THR A 13 -2.43 5.84 -2.82
N THR A 14 -2.90 5.12 -3.84
CA THR A 14 -4.23 4.48 -3.86
C THR A 14 -4.17 2.98 -3.62
N ALA A 15 -5.31 2.38 -3.25
CA ALA A 15 -5.45 0.94 -3.08
C ALA A 15 -5.06 0.15 -4.34
N ALA A 16 -5.37 0.66 -5.54
CA ALA A 16 -4.96 0.03 -6.80
C ALA A 16 -3.44 0.03 -7.02
N GLN A 17 -2.74 1.08 -6.57
CA GLN A 17 -1.28 1.13 -6.66
C GLN A 17 -0.64 0.10 -5.71
N ILE A 18 -1.21 -0.10 -4.53
CA ILE A 18 -0.79 -1.14 -3.59
C ILE A 18 -1.07 -2.53 -4.17
N GLU A 19 -2.25 -2.76 -4.73
CA GLU A 19 -2.58 -4.01 -5.42
C GLU A 19 -1.57 -4.33 -6.52
N LYS A 20 -1.22 -3.33 -7.34
CA LYS A 20 -0.22 -3.48 -8.39
C LYS A 20 1.15 -3.84 -7.80
N ALA A 21 1.59 -3.15 -6.75
CA ALA A 21 2.86 -3.46 -6.09
C ALA A 21 2.90 -4.91 -5.55
N VAL A 22 1.79 -5.40 -5.00
CA VAL A 22 1.63 -6.79 -4.55
C VAL A 22 1.65 -7.75 -5.74
N LYS A 23 0.95 -7.46 -6.84
CA LYS A 23 1.02 -8.26 -8.09
C LYS A 23 2.43 -8.33 -8.67
N GLU A 24 3.22 -7.26 -8.50
CA GLU A 24 4.64 -7.20 -8.88
C GLU A 24 5.59 -7.81 -7.83
N GLY A 25 5.06 -8.58 -6.87
CA GLY A 25 5.84 -9.39 -5.95
C GLY A 25 6.07 -8.81 -4.55
N ALA A 26 5.59 -7.61 -4.24
CA ALA A 26 5.71 -7.09 -2.87
C ALA A 26 4.85 -7.93 -1.90
N ARG A 27 5.44 -8.37 -0.79
CA ARG A 27 4.75 -9.19 0.24
C ARG A 27 4.75 -8.55 1.62
N THR A 28 5.55 -7.50 1.81
CA THR A 28 5.71 -6.82 3.08
C THR A 28 5.45 -5.32 2.96
N PHE A 29 5.13 -4.68 4.09
CA PHE A 29 4.98 -3.23 4.15
C PHE A 29 6.26 -2.52 3.66
N GLU A 30 7.44 -3.05 3.98
CA GLU A 30 8.72 -2.47 3.61
C GLU A 30 8.93 -2.48 2.09
N GLU A 31 8.59 -3.58 1.42
CA GLU A 31 8.63 -3.65 -0.05
C GLU A 31 7.64 -2.68 -0.71
N VAL A 32 6.42 -2.57 -0.17
CA VAL A 32 5.43 -1.61 -0.67
C VAL A 32 5.87 -0.16 -0.41
N GLN A 33 6.48 0.10 0.76
CA GLN A 33 7.08 1.40 1.10
C GLN A 33 8.22 1.77 0.16
N GLU A 34 9.10 0.82 -0.18
CA GLU A 34 10.19 1.08 -1.12
C GLU A 34 9.65 1.44 -2.51
N LYS A 35 8.65 0.70 -3.01
CA LYS A 35 8.05 0.94 -4.33
C LYS A 35 7.19 2.21 -4.41
N LEU A 36 6.38 2.48 -3.38
CA LEU A 36 5.33 3.51 -3.43
C LEU A 36 5.59 4.72 -2.53
N ARG A 37 6.68 4.71 -1.75
CA ARG A 37 7.05 5.74 -0.76
C ARG A 37 5.99 5.99 0.32
N VAL A 38 5.08 5.04 0.53
CA VAL A 38 4.09 5.11 1.62
C VAL A 38 4.81 5.03 2.96
N GLY A 39 4.30 5.69 4.01
CA GLY A 39 4.90 5.56 5.34
C GLY A 39 6.13 6.43 5.61
N VAL A 40 6.75 7.03 4.58
CA VAL A 40 8.00 7.80 4.70
C VAL A 40 7.82 9.12 5.46
N GLN A 41 6.75 9.88 5.16
CA GLN A 41 6.46 11.15 5.84
C GLN A 41 5.77 10.93 7.20
N CYS A 42 4.85 9.97 7.26
CA CYS A 42 4.17 9.57 8.48
C CYS A 42 3.70 8.12 8.37
N VAL A 43 3.43 7.47 9.49
CA VAL A 43 3.10 6.04 9.55
C VAL A 43 1.59 5.74 9.63
N LYS A 44 0.73 6.74 9.48
CA LYS A 44 -0.74 6.57 9.67
C LYS A 44 -1.38 5.55 8.73
N CYS A 45 -0.83 5.37 7.54
CA CYS A 45 -1.33 4.41 6.56
C CYS A 45 -0.78 2.99 6.76
N LYS A 46 0.14 2.76 7.72
CA LYS A 46 0.89 1.50 7.85
C LYS A 46 -0.02 0.29 8.06
N ASP A 47 -0.95 0.37 9.02
CA ASP A 47 -1.87 -0.73 9.31
C ASP A 47 -2.82 -1.02 8.15
N LEU A 48 -3.33 0.04 7.50
CA LEU A 48 -4.18 -0.11 6.31
C LEU A 48 -3.43 -0.73 5.13
N VAL A 49 -2.17 -0.34 4.90
CA VAL A 49 -1.34 -0.95 3.85
C VAL A 49 -1.10 -2.43 4.15
N LYS A 50 -0.80 -2.80 5.41
CA LYS A 50 -0.62 -4.20 5.79
C LYS A 50 -1.87 -5.03 5.56
N LEU A 51 -3.02 -4.51 5.96
CA LEU A 51 -4.32 -5.17 5.74
C LEU A 51 -4.61 -5.35 4.26
N LEU A 52 -4.30 -4.35 3.43
CA LEU A 52 -4.43 -4.47 1.97
C LEU A 52 -3.50 -5.53 1.39
N ILE A 53 -2.24 -5.58 1.81
CA ILE A 53 -1.29 -6.59 1.35
C ILE A 53 -1.83 -7.99 1.65
N ASP A 54 -2.25 -8.23 2.89
CA ASP A 54 -2.84 -9.51 3.33
C ASP A 54 -4.06 -9.89 2.47
N SER A 55 -5.02 -8.96 2.30
CA SER A 55 -6.21 -9.18 1.47
C SER A 55 -5.93 -9.40 -0.02
N TYR A 56 -4.74 -9.05 -0.53
CA TYR A 56 -4.35 -9.30 -1.92
C TYR A 56 -3.51 -10.58 -2.11
N LEU A 57 -3.13 -11.25 -1.02
CA LEU A 57 -2.39 -12.51 -1.03
C LEU A 57 -3.28 -13.73 -0.80
N GLU A 58 -4.48 -13.54 -0.25
CA GLU A 58 -5.57 -14.51 -0.23
C GLU A 58 -6.17 -14.71 -1.64
#